data_AF-A0A0H2UQ48-F1
#
_entry.id   AF-A0A0H2UQ48-F1
#
_cell.length_a   1.000
_cell.length_b   1.000
_cell.length_c   1.000
_cell.angle_alpha   90.00
_cell.angle_beta   90.00
_cell.angle_gamma   90.00
#
_symmetry.space_group_name_H-M   'P 1'
#
loop_
_entity.id
_entity.type
_entity.pdbx_description
1 polymer ?
#
loop_
_entity_poly.entity_id
_entity_poly.type
_entity_poly.pdbx_seq_one_letter_code
_entity_poly.pdbx_strand_id
1 'polypeptide(L)' 'MLEEREIVTPTYREALITREKSFPTGLYMEFLGKDLQM' A
#
# COMPACT_ATOMS: atom_id res chain seq x y z
N MET A 1 13.83 1.12 5.59
CA MET A 1 12.78 0.20 5.07
C MET A 1 12.14 -0.56 6.23
N LEU A 2 10.95 -1.16 6.09
CA LEU A 2 10.31 -1.92 7.18
C LEU A 2 11.08 -3.22 7.48
N GLU A 3 11.66 -3.81 6.44
CA GLU A 3 12.52 -4.99 6.48
C GLU A 3 13.79 -4.73 7.32
N GLU A 4 14.44 -3.58 7.15
CA GLU A 4 15.63 -3.17 7.93
C GLU A 4 15.33 -2.94 9.42
N ARG A 5 14.06 -2.68 9.75
CA ARG A 5 13.59 -2.49 11.13
C ARG A 5 13.09 -3.80 11.75
N GLU A 6 13.20 -4.92 11.02
CA GLU A 6 12.74 -6.25 11.42
C GLU A 6 11.25 -6.31 11.83
N ILE A 7 10.45 -5.37 11.33
CA ILE A 7 8.99 -5.33 11.58
C ILE A 7 8.26 -6.36 10.71
N VAL A 8 8.85 -6.70 9.57
CA VAL A 8 8.29 -7.60 8.56
C VAL A 8 9.36 -8.56 8.06
N THR A 9 8.95 -9.65 7.43
CA THR A 9 9.88 -10.65 6.88
C THR A 9 10.67 -10.10 5.68
N PRO A 10 11.85 -10.67 5.35
CA PRO A 10 12.61 -10.27 4.16
C PRO A 10 11.84 -10.41 2.83
N THR A 11 10.83 -11.30 2.79
CA THR A 11 9.95 -11.53 1.63
C THR A 11 8.81 -10.52 1.50
N TYR A 12 8.70 -9.56 2.42
CA TYR A 12 7.55 -8.66 2.49
C TYR A 12 7.37 -7.81 1.23
N ARG A 13 8.46 -7.34 0.62
CA ARG A 13 8.42 -6.59 -0.64
C ARG A 13 7.77 -7.39 -1.77
N GLU A 14 8.19 -8.63 -1.95
CA GLU A 14 7.64 -9.50 -3.00
C GLU A 14 6.17 -9.84 -2.75
N ALA A 15 5.80 -10.03 -1.48
CA ALA A 15 4.43 -10.25 -1.06
C ALA A 15 3.54 -9.04 -1.39
N LEU A 16 4.00 -7.82 -1.11
CA LEU A 16 3.29 -6.59 -1.47
C LEU A 16 3.12 -6.44 -2.98
N ILE A 17 4.17 -6.71 -3.78
CA ILE A 17 4.10 -6.62 -5.24
C ILE A 17 3.06 -7.63 -5.80
N THR A 18 3.08 -8.86 -5.31
CA THR A 18 2.12 -9.89 -5.72
C THR A 18 0.70 -9.49 -5.33
N ARG A 19 0.54 -8.95 -4.11
CA ARG A 19 -0.75 -8.50 -3.60
C ARG A 19 -1.32 -7.33 -4.39
N GLU A 20 -0.51 -6.35 -4.78
CA GLU A 20 -0.95 -5.20 -5.58
C GLU A 20 -1.37 -5.61 -6.99
N LYS A 21 -0.61 -6.52 -7.62
CA LYS A 21 -0.98 -7.08 -8.93
C LYS A 21 -2.32 -7.81 -8.90
N SER A 22 -2.60 -8.52 -7.81
CA SER A 22 -3.84 -9.29 -7.66
C SER A 22 -5.03 -8.44 -7.22
N PHE A 23 -4.82 -7.44 -6.37
CA PHE A 23 -5.87 -6.50 -5.98
C PHE A 23 -5.30 -5.10 -5.82
N PRO A 24 -5.43 -4.23 -6.84
CA PRO A 24 -4.89 -2.87 -6.81
C PRO A 24 -5.38 -2.09 -5.60
N THR A 25 -4.48 -1.34 -4.97
CA THR A 25 -4.77 -0.52 -3.79
C THR A 25 -4.73 0.98 -4.06
N GLY A 26 -4.46 1.37 -5.30
CA GLY A 26 -4.55 2.76 -5.74
C GLY A 26 -5.92 3.37 -5.44
N LEU A 27 -5.94 4.38 -4.57
CA LEU A 27 -7.15 5.12 -4.26
C LEU A 27 -7.35 6.25 -5.26
N TYR A 28 -8.57 6.40 -5.78
CA TYR A 28 -8.92 7.53 -6.64
C TYR A 28 -9.05 8.80 -5.77
N MET A 29 -8.02 9.64 -5.77
CA MET A 29 -7.93 10.79 -4.86
C MET A 29 -9.06 11.82 -5.07
N GLU A 30 -9.60 11.95 -6.28
CA GLU A 30 -10.76 12.81 -6.54
C GLU A 30 -12.06 12.29 -5.91
N PHE A 31 -12.17 10.98 -5.65
CA PHE A 31 -13.29 10.39 -4.89
C PHE A 31 -13.16 10.73 -3.39
N LEU A 32 -11.94 10.86 -2.87
CA LEU A 32 -11.68 11.21 -1.46
C LEU A 32 -11.85 12.72 -1.17
N GLY A 33 -11.64 13.57 -2.17
CA GLY A 33 -11.69 15.04 -2.03
C GLY A 33 -13.08 15.66 -1.88
N LYS A 34 -14.18 14.91 -2.03
CA LYS A 34 -15.54 15.45 -1.80
C LYS A 34 -15.98 15.43 -0.33
N ASP A 35 -15.38 14.57 0.49
CA ASP A 35 -15.67 14.46 1.93
C ASP A 35 -14.54 15.00 2.82
N LEU A 36 -13.35 15.27 2.25
CA LEU A 36 -12.27 16.00 2.92
C LEU A 36 -12.46 17.50 2.71
N GLN A 37 -13.43 18.11 3.41
CA GLN A 37 -13.37 19.54 3.70
C GLN A 37 -12.11 19.78 4.54
N MET A 38 -11.04 20.29 3.91
CA MET A 38 -9.96 20.96 4.64
C MET A 38 -10.41 22.35 5.09
#